data_AF-A0A5J5L7A4-F1
#
_entry.id   AF-A0A5J5L7A4-F1
#
_cell.length_a   1.000
_cell.length_b   1.000
_cell.length_c   1.000
_cell.angle_alpha   90.00
_cell.angle_beta   90.00
_cell.angle_gamma   90.00
#
_symmetry.space_group_name_H-M   'P 1'
#
loop_
_entity.id
_entity.type
_entity.pdbx_description
1 polymer ?
#
loop_
_entity_poly.entity_id
_entity_poly.type
_entity_poly.pdbx_seq_one_letter_code
_entity_poly.pdbx_strand_id
1 'polypeptide(L)' 'MGMKSNIGAADRRTRIVVGVGLVAVGLASLGGLLGLGTAVGTVLTLLGSVLAGTGLIRVCLLYRLLGVDTSGSR' A
#
# COMPACT_ATOMS: atom_id res chain seq x y z
N MET A 1 11.71 -9.29 -23.00
CA MET A 1 11.04 -7.98 -23.05
C MET A 1 10.82 -7.51 -21.61
N GLY A 2 11.77 -6.78 -21.03
CA GLY A 2 11.73 -6.38 -19.62
C GLY A 2 10.73 -5.27 -19.38
N MET A 3 9.79 -5.46 -18.46
CA MET A 3 8.82 -4.42 -18.06
C MET A 3 9.57 -3.28 -17.37
N LYS A 4 9.77 -2.14 -18.06
CA LYS A 4 10.29 -0.90 -17.46
C LYS A 4 9.25 -0.37 -16.46
N SER A 5 9.63 -0.38 -15.18
CA SER A 5 8.79 0.08 -14.06
C SER A 5 8.82 1.60 -13.97
N ASN A 6 7.70 2.23 -14.34
CA ASN A 6 7.56 3.68 -14.48
C ASN A 6 6.79 4.34 -13.30
N ILE A 7 7.03 3.85 -12.08
CA ILE A 7 6.61 4.45 -10.82
C ILE A 7 7.82 4.33 -9.91
N GLY A 8 8.28 5.42 -9.30
CA GLY A 8 9.38 5.37 -8.34
C GLY A 8 9.09 4.28 -7.32
N ALA A 9 9.97 3.27 -7.25
CA ALA A 9 9.81 2.13 -6.34
C ALA A 9 9.54 2.59 -4.89
N ALA A 10 9.93 3.83 -4.55
CA ALA A 10 9.61 4.53 -3.32
C ALA A 10 8.10 4.64 -3.03
N ASP A 11 7.25 5.24 -3.87
CA ASP A 11 5.81 5.44 -3.56
C ASP A 11 5.05 4.10 -3.47
N ARG A 12 5.42 3.16 -4.33
CA ARG A 12 4.91 1.79 -4.26
C ARG A 12 5.30 1.12 -2.94
N ARG A 13 6.58 1.23 -2.56
CA ARG A 13 7.10 0.61 -1.34
C ARG A 13 6.48 1.27 -0.11
N THR A 14 6.28 2.58 -0.09
CA THR A 14 5.62 3.26 1.03
C THR A 14 4.17 2.83 1.16
N ARG A 15 3.37 2.79 0.08
CA ARG A 15 1.97 2.32 0.13
C ARG A 15 1.85 0.87 0.59
N ILE A 16 2.73 -0.01 0.12
CA ILE A 16 2.74 -1.41 0.56
C ILE A 16 3.17 -1.51 2.03
N VAL A 17 4.27 -0.86 2.43
CA VAL A 17 4.77 -0.93 3.82
C VAL A 17 3.76 -0.35 4.79
N VAL A 18 3.19 0.82 4.48
CA VAL A 18 2.17 1.47 5.32
C VAL A 18 0.88 0.65 5.32
N GLY A 19 0.43 0.16 4.16
CA GLY A 19 -0.78 -0.66 4.05
C GLY A 19 -0.68 -1.98 4.82
N VAL A 20 0.43 -2.71 4.65
CA VAL A 20 0.71 -3.94 5.40
C VAL A 20 0.82 -3.67 6.90
N GLY A 21 1.48 -2.57 7.29
CA GLY A 21 1.55 -2.14 8.70
C GLY A 21 0.17 -1.90 9.30
N LEU A 22 -0.70 -1.18 8.59
CA LEU A 22 -2.08 -0.92 9.01
C LEU A 22 -2.91 -2.22 9.14
N VAL A 23 -2.75 -3.17 8.20
CA VAL A 23 -3.39 -4.49 8.30
C VAL A 23 -2.91 -5.24 9.54
N ALA A 24 -1.60 -5.26 9.81
CA ALA A 24 -1.05 -5.94 10.97
C ALA A 24 -1.56 -5.36 12.30
N VAL A 25 -1.60 -4.03 12.42
CA VAL A 25 -2.16 -3.34 13.60
C VAL A 25 -3.66 -3.61 13.71
N GLY A 26 -4.39 -3.56 12.60
CA GLY A 26 -5.83 -3.86 12.57
C GLY A 26 -6.15 -5.28 13.04
N LEU A 27 -5.41 -6.28 12.54
CA LEU A 27 -5.55 -7.67 12.97
C LEU A 27 -5.15 -7.89 14.43
N ALA A 28 -4.05 -7.26 14.89
CA ALA A 28 -3.65 -7.32 16.29
C ALA A 28 -4.72 -6.70 17.22
N SER A 29 -5.38 -5.62 16.76
CA SER A 29 -6.50 -5.02 17.48
C SER A 29 -7.75 -5.91 17.48
N LEU A 30 -8.07 -6.56 16.35
CA LEU A 30 -9.18 -7.53 16.26
C LEU A 30 -8.94 -8.76 17.14
N GLY A 31 -7.69 -9.20 17.27
CA GLY A 31 -7.28 -10.27 18.18
C GLY A 31 -7.19 -9.84 19.65
N GLY A 32 -7.54 -8.59 19.98
CA GLY A 32 -7.53 -8.06 21.34
C GLY A 32 -6.13 -7.72 21.89
N LEU A 33 -5.08 -7.86 21.09
CA LEU A 33 -3.69 -7.68 21.51
C LEU A 33 -3.32 -6.22 21.82
N LEU A 34 -4.05 -5.27 21.22
CA LEU A 34 -3.81 -3.83 21.38
C LEU A 34 -4.88 -3.11 22.21
N GLY A 35 -5.97 -3.79 22.58
CA GLY A 35 -7.06 -3.18 23.35
C GLY A 35 -7.80 -2.01 22.68
N LEU A 36 -7.58 -1.73 21.39
CA LEU A 36 -8.21 -0.59 20.67
C LEU A 36 -9.66 -0.88 20.26
N GLY A 37 -10.15 -2.09 20.50
CA GLY A 37 -11.51 -2.52 20.17
C GLY A 37 -11.66 -3.03 18.74
N THR A 38 -12.76 -3.77 18.53
CA THR A 38 -13.03 -4.45 17.25
C THR A 38 -13.32 -3.46 16.12
N ALA A 39 -14.06 -2.37 16.40
CA ALA A 39 -14.40 -1.35 15.40
C ALA A 39 -13.16 -0.65 14.82
N VAL A 40 -12.20 -0.27 15.69
CA VAL A 40 -10.94 0.34 15.26
C VAL A 40 -10.12 -0.68 14.46
N GLY A 41 -10.08 -1.94 14.92
CA GLY A 41 -9.41 -3.03 14.23
C GLY A 41 -9.94 -3.28 12.82
N THR A 42 -11.26 -3.29 12.60
CA THR A 42 -11.86 -3.45 11.27
C THR A 42 -11.53 -2.29 10.35
N VAL A 43 -11.64 -1.04 10.84
CA VAL A 43 -11.34 0.15 10.04
C VAL A 43 -9.88 0.16 9.60
N LEU A 44 -8.94 -0.11 10.52
CA LEU A 44 -7.50 -0.18 10.22
C LEU A 44 -7.18 -1.30 9.23
N THR A 45 -7.80 -2.47 9.40
CA THR A 45 -7.60 -3.61 8.50
C THR A 45 -8.12 -3.30 7.09
N LEU A 46 -9.29 -2.66 6.96
CA LEU A 46 -9.86 -2.26 5.68
C LEU A 46 -9.00 -1.21 4.98
N LEU A 47 -8.62 -0.13 5.69
CA LEU A 47 -7.77 0.93 5.13
C LEU A 47 -6.41 0.39 4.69
N GLY A 48 -5.78 -0.44 5.53
CA GLY A 48 -4.51 -1.08 5.19
C GLY A 48 -4.62 -1.99 3.97
N SER A 49 -5.71 -2.76 3.86
CA SER A 49 -5.95 -3.67 2.73
C SER A 49 -6.16 -2.91 1.41
N VAL A 50 -6.90 -1.79 1.44
CA VAL A 50 -7.08 -0.91 0.27
C VAL A 50 -5.74 -0.29 -0.14
N LEU A 51 -4.95 0.19 0.82
CA LEU A 51 -3.65 0.82 0.53
C LEU A 51 -2.62 -0.19 0.01
N ALA A 52 -2.57 -1.39 0.59
CA ALA A 52 -1.72 -2.48 0.14
C ALA A 52 -2.17 -3.00 -1.24
N GLY A 53 -3.47 -3.21 -1.44
CA GLY A 53 -4.06 -3.66 -2.70
C GLY A 53 -3.81 -2.67 -3.84
N THR A 54 -3.98 -1.37 -3.59
CA THR A 54 -3.65 -0.34 -4.58
C THR A 54 -2.15 -0.29 -4.91
N GLY A 55 -1.25 -0.59 -3.95
CA GLY A 55 0.18 -0.77 -4.21
C GLY A 55 0.55 -2.08 -4.92
N LEU A 56 -0.26 -3.14 -4.74
CA LEU A 56 -0.04 -4.48 -5.29
C LEU A 56 -0.57 -4.66 -6.72
N ILE A 57 -1.66 -4.00 -7.10
CA ILE A 57 -2.31 -4.14 -8.42
C ILE A 57 -1.46 -3.55 -9.58
N ARG A 58 -0.23 -3.07 -9.30
CA ARG A 58 0.82 -2.73 -10.30
C ARG A 58 0.38 -1.78 -11.43
N VAL A 59 -0.60 -0.90 -11.20
CA VAL A 59 -0.98 0.13 -12.17
C VAL A 59 -1.38 1.39 -11.39
N CYS A 60 -0.45 2.32 -11.12
CA CYS A 60 -0.86 3.72 -11.15
C CYS A 60 -1.08 4.05 -12.63
N LEU A 61 -2.30 3.82 -13.11
CA LEU A 61 -2.70 4.07 -14.49
C LEU A 61 -2.39 5.54 -14.85
N LEU A 62 -2.47 6.41 -13.86
CA LEU A 62 -2.12 7.82 -13.93
C LEU A 62 -0.68 8.07 -14.40
N TYR A 63 0.35 7.45 -13.82
CA TYR A 63 1.75 7.69 -14.21
C TYR A 63 2.10 7.11 -15.58
N ARG A 64 1.47 5.99 -15.95
CA ARG A 64 1.58 5.39 -17.30
C ARG A 64 0.83 6.21 -18.36
N LEU A 65 -0.22 6.93 -17.97
CA LEU A 65 -0.99 7.84 -18.83
C LEU A 65 -0.35 9.24 -18.93
N LEU A 66 0.34 9.68 -17.86
CA LEU A 66 1.04 10.97 -17.77
C LEU A 66 2.49 10.91 -18.28
N GLY A 67 3.06 9.71 -18.52
CA GLY A 67 4.40 9.55 -19.08
C GLY A 67 5.54 10.04 -18.18
N VAL A 68 5.31 10.11 -16.87
CA VAL A 68 6.28 10.67 -15.91
C VAL A 68 7.12 9.55 -15.28
N ASP A 69 8.37 9.45 -15.75
CA ASP A 69 9.43 8.62 -15.16
C ASP A 69 10.05 9.29 -13.93
N THR A 70 9.77 8.73 -12.75
CA THR A 70 10.46 9.07 -11.49
C THR A 70 11.50 8.03 -11.09
N SER A 71 11.76 7.05 -11.96
CA SER A 71 12.94 6.21 -11.86
C SER A 71 14.13 7.14 -12.07
N GLY A 72 14.78 7.58 -11.00
CA GLY A 72 16.00 8.38 -11.05
C GLY A 72 17.17 7.62 -11.67
N SER A 73 17.05 7.23 -12.93
CA SER A 73 18.15 6.89 -13.79
C SER A 73 18.09 7.85 -14.96
N ARG A 74 19.20 8.57 -15.16
CA ARG A 74 19.56 9.16 -16.44
C ARG A 74 19.30 8.17 -17.59
#